data_AF-A0A2T6KIF8-F1
#
_entry.id   AF-A0A2T6KIF8-F1
#
_cell.length_a   1.000
_cell.length_b   1.000
_cell.length_c   1.000
_cell.angle_alpha   90.00
_cell.angle_beta   90.00
_cell.angle_gamma   90.00
#
_symmetry.space_group_name_H-M   'P 1'
#
loop_
_entity.id
_entity.type
_entity.pdbx_description
1 polymer ?
#
loop_
_entity_poly.entity_id
_entity_poly.type
_entity_poly.pdbx_seq_one_letter_code
_entity_poly.pdbx_strand_id
1 'polypeptide(L)'
;MAAIRSFLSAMLMSALSGAAAFSCGATHTVVSGDNPDFIQIGLTLEIPCKETSASNPIDWSVMPGANSLDLIKRTASVQILDILSKKAVAKGVIPGAMSVPYSEWRGRKANPGPPPPPNVRSDIIGQAGLRLDEPVIIVHSRSNMMDSGRAAVIYCSLKSSGAEKLAILNGGHKAWVDAGLPVADTPAEQQPYLANITFSDEWRADELDVYGIATGQIEYHLLDARRYSFFRRLNDAGAALATTLLGATNAPVQPLLATLSVDINVEAGVKSVIVHLGRYEPDWK
;
A
#
# COMPACT_ATOMS: atom_id res chain seq x y z
N MET A 1 36.75 -12.46 -39.33
CA MET A 1 35.92 -12.48 -38.08
C MET A 1 35.10 -11.21 -37.88
N ALA A 2 35.65 -10.00 -38.07
CA ALA A 2 34.88 -8.75 -37.95
C ALA A 2 33.74 -8.62 -38.99
N ALA A 3 33.98 -8.98 -40.26
CA ALA A 3 32.98 -8.95 -41.32
C ALA A 3 31.80 -9.92 -41.08
N ILE A 4 32.07 -11.11 -40.52
CA ILE A 4 31.05 -12.12 -40.18
C ILE A 4 30.16 -11.62 -39.02
N ARG A 5 30.75 -10.94 -38.03
CA ARG A 5 29.99 -10.35 -36.91
C ARG A 5 29.08 -9.19 -37.37
N SER A 6 29.56 -8.32 -38.27
CA SER A 6 28.72 -7.26 -38.84
C SER A 6 27.57 -7.82 -39.68
N PHE A 7 27.81 -8.90 -40.45
CA PHE A 7 26.77 -9.54 -41.25
C PHE A 7 25.68 -10.20 -40.39
N LEU A 8 26.08 -10.90 -39.32
CA LEU A 8 25.17 -11.51 -38.35
C LEU A 8 24.36 -10.45 -37.57
N SER A 9 24.97 -9.32 -37.18
CA SER A 9 24.25 -8.22 -36.53
C SER A 9 23.22 -7.54 -37.45
N ALA A 10 23.56 -7.36 -38.73
CA ALA A 10 22.65 -6.77 -39.71
C ALA A 10 21.45 -7.70 -40.02
N MET A 11 21.68 -9.01 -40.10
CA MET A 11 20.60 -10.00 -40.26
C MET A 11 19.66 -10.03 -39.05
N LEU A 12 20.21 -9.98 -37.83
CA LEU A 12 19.42 -9.97 -36.60
C LEU A 12 18.53 -8.72 -36.49
N MET A 13 19.08 -7.55 -36.87
CA MET A 13 18.34 -6.28 -36.90
C MET A 13 17.24 -6.27 -37.97
N SER A 14 17.47 -6.88 -39.14
CA SER A 14 16.45 -6.98 -40.21
C SER A 14 15.29 -7.91 -39.79
N ALA A 15 15.59 -9.03 -39.11
CA ALA A 15 14.58 -9.95 -38.58
C ALA A 15 13.69 -9.32 -37.49
N LEU A 16 14.22 -8.33 -36.74
CA LEU A 16 13.49 -7.60 -35.70
C LEU A 16 12.66 -6.42 -36.24
N SER A 17 12.96 -5.93 -37.46
CA SER A 17 12.29 -4.76 -38.05
C SER A 17 11.08 -5.13 -38.93
N GLY A 18 10.98 -6.39 -39.38
CA GLY A 18 9.80 -6.91 -40.04
C GLY A 18 8.71 -7.26 -39.02
N ALA A 19 7.63 -6.49 -38.98
CA ALA A 19 6.47 -6.76 -38.14
C ALA A 19 5.77 -8.07 -38.55
N ALA A 20 6.23 -9.19 -38.02
CA ALA A 20 5.48 -10.43 -37.92
C ALA A 20 5.47 -10.82 -36.44
N ALA A 21 4.28 -11.03 -35.88
CA ALA A 21 4.12 -11.51 -34.52
C ALA A 21 4.75 -12.90 -34.39
N PHE A 22 5.93 -12.98 -33.79
CA PHE A 22 6.57 -14.25 -33.46
C PHE A 22 5.74 -14.95 -32.38
N SER A 23 5.20 -16.14 -32.68
CA SER A 23 4.47 -16.93 -31.69
C SER A 23 5.43 -17.76 -30.84
N CYS A 24 5.10 -17.95 -29.55
CA CYS A 24 5.93 -18.75 -28.64
C CYS A 24 6.03 -20.21 -29.13
N GLY A 25 7.24 -20.76 -29.18
CA GLY A 25 7.49 -22.16 -29.56
C GLY A 25 7.67 -22.40 -31.07
N ALA A 26 7.65 -21.35 -31.89
CA ALA A 26 7.90 -21.48 -33.33
C ALA A 26 9.41 -21.49 -33.66
N THR A 27 9.82 -22.44 -34.49
CA THR A 27 11.16 -22.47 -35.09
C THR A 27 11.15 -21.59 -36.33
N HIS A 28 11.99 -20.56 -36.35
CA HIS A 28 12.13 -19.69 -37.51
C HIS A 28 13.50 -19.89 -38.16
N THR A 29 13.47 -20.23 -39.44
CA THR A 29 14.66 -20.38 -40.26
C THR A 29 14.74 -19.21 -41.22
N VAL A 30 15.81 -18.42 -41.12
CA VAL A 30 16.09 -17.35 -42.09
C VAL A 30 17.24 -17.81 -42.98
N VAL A 31 17.00 -17.77 -44.29
CA VAL A 31 17.99 -18.12 -45.32
C VAL A 31 18.37 -16.83 -46.06
N SER A 32 19.67 -16.60 -46.29
CA SER A 32 20.12 -15.51 -47.15
C SER A 32 19.73 -15.78 -48.61
N GLY A 33 19.21 -14.76 -49.31
CA GLY A 33 18.53 -14.90 -50.61
C GLY A 33 19.26 -15.65 -51.73
N ASP A 34 18.47 -16.07 -52.72
CA ASP A 34 18.80 -17.04 -53.78
C ASP A 34 19.81 -16.50 -54.82
N ASN A 35 21.10 -16.44 -54.43
CA ASN A 35 22.20 -16.28 -55.39
C ASN A 35 23.01 -17.59 -55.46
N PRO A 36 23.05 -18.28 -56.62
CA PRO A 36 23.68 -19.60 -56.75
C PRO A 36 25.22 -19.59 -56.59
N ASP A 37 25.86 -18.43 -56.58
CA ASP A 37 27.32 -18.30 -56.47
C ASP A 37 27.83 -18.14 -55.01
N PHE A 38 26.95 -18.13 -54.00
CA PHE A 38 27.32 -17.97 -52.59
C PHE A 38 26.87 -19.16 -51.72
N ILE A 39 27.69 -19.48 -50.70
CA ILE A 39 27.35 -20.50 -49.69
C ILE A 39 26.13 -20.01 -48.90
N GLN A 40 25.02 -20.75 -48.96
CA GLN A 40 23.84 -20.48 -48.13
C GLN A 40 24.14 -20.81 -46.67
N ILE A 41 23.96 -19.83 -45.79
CA ILE A 41 24.09 -20.01 -44.33
C ILE A 41 22.68 -19.90 -43.74
N GLY A 42 22.14 -21.01 -43.28
CA GLY A 42 20.88 -21.05 -42.54
C GLY A 42 21.14 -20.78 -41.05
N LEU A 43 20.45 -19.80 -40.48
CA LEU A 43 20.43 -19.59 -39.03
C LEU A 43 19.08 -20.04 -38.48
N THR A 44 19.08 -21.09 -37.67
CA THR A 44 17.90 -21.56 -36.95
C THR A 44 17.89 -20.92 -35.58
N LEU A 45 16.87 -20.10 -35.30
CA LEU A 45 16.65 -19.50 -33.99
C LEU A 45 15.51 -20.26 -33.29
N GLU A 46 15.86 -20.98 -32.23
CA GLU A 46 14.89 -21.44 -31.25
C GLU A 46 14.70 -20.34 -30.21
N ILE A 47 13.49 -19.81 -30.10
CA ILE A 47 13.13 -18.88 -29.04
C ILE A 47 12.65 -19.75 -27.86
N PRO A 48 13.47 -19.95 -26.81
CA PRO A 48 13.02 -20.70 -25.65
C PRO A 48 11.86 -19.94 -25.01
N CYS A 49 10.69 -20.57 -24.95
CA CYS A 49 9.59 -20.12 -24.10
C CYS A 49 10.09 -20.25 -22.66
N LYS A 50 10.71 -19.20 -22.13
CA LYS A 50 10.84 -19.07 -20.69
C LYS A 50 9.42 -18.87 -20.20
N GLU A 51 8.82 -19.94 -19.67
CA GLU A 51 7.63 -19.82 -18.81
C GLU A 51 8.01 -18.82 -17.73
N THR A 52 7.64 -17.57 -17.97
CA THR A 52 7.55 -16.59 -16.90
C THR A 52 6.22 -16.94 -16.28
N SER A 53 6.26 -17.86 -15.31
CA SER A 53 5.15 -17.97 -14.37
C SER A 53 4.83 -16.55 -13.94
N ALA A 54 3.59 -16.12 -14.17
CA ALA A 54 3.09 -14.81 -13.80
C ALA A 54 2.91 -14.74 -12.28
N SER A 55 3.95 -15.06 -11.52
CA SER A 55 4.09 -14.74 -10.11
C SER A 55 5.18 -13.69 -9.99
N ASN A 56 4.86 -12.45 -10.39
CA ASN A 56 5.45 -11.34 -9.66
C ASN A 56 4.61 -11.26 -8.38
N PRO A 57 5.06 -11.82 -7.24
CA PRO A 57 4.34 -11.62 -5.99
C PRO A 57 4.26 -10.11 -5.81
N ILE A 58 3.04 -9.59 -5.72
CA ILE A 58 2.81 -8.20 -5.37
C ILE A 58 3.66 -7.93 -4.14
N ASP A 59 4.57 -6.96 -4.24
CA ASP A 59 5.37 -6.55 -3.10
C ASP A 59 4.47 -5.75 -2.15
N TRP A 60 3.90 -6.46 -1.17
CA TRP A 60 3.03 -5.88 -0.15
C TRP A 60 3.76 -4.94 0.81
N SER A 61 5.10 -4.85 0.73
CA SER A 61 5.88 -3.85 1.46
C SER A 61 5.83 -2.45 0.80
N VAL A 62 5.33 -2.37 -0.44
CA VAL A 62 5.24 -1.14 -1.22
C VAL A 62 3.78 -0.68 -1.32
N MET A 63 3.57 0.63 -1.26
CA MET A 63 2.26 1.23 -1.57
C MET A 63 2.05 1.23 -3.09
N PRO A 64 1.13 0.42 -3.64
CA PRO A 64 0.89 0.40 -5.09
C PRO A 64 0.34 1.74 -5.54
N GLY A 65 0.75 2.20 -6.73
CA GLY A 65 0.10 3.33 -7.40
C GLY A 65 -1.20 2.91 -8.10
N ALA A 66 -1.94 3.88 -8.63
CA ALA A 66 -3.22 3.66 -9.32
C ALA A 66 -3.10 2.65 -10.49
N ASN A 67 -2.14 2.85 -11.39
CA ASN A 67 -1.91 1.94 -12.52
C ASN A 67 -1.47 0.53 -12.08
N SER A 68 -0.68 0.45 -11.01
CA SER A 68 -0.30 -0.85 -10.44
C SER A 68 -1.50 -1.59 -9.87
N LEU A 69 -2.41 -0.89 -9.16
CA LEU A 69 -3.65 -1.48 -8.69
C LEU A 69 -4.53 -1.94 -9.85
N ASP A 70 -4.67 -1.15 -10.92
CA ASP A 70 -5.46 -1.56 -12.09
C ASP A 70 -4.92 -2.84 -12.74
N LEU A 71 -3.59 -2.98 -12.82
CA LEU A 71 -2.95 -4.21 -13.29
C LEU A 71 -3.21 -5.37 -12.32
N ILE A 72 -2.98 -5.17 -11.02
CA ILE A 72 -3.17 -6.19 -9.97
C ILE A 72 -4.58 -6.78 -10.04
N LYS A 73 -5.60 -5.93 -10.17
CA LYS A 73 -7.01 -6.35 -10.25
C LYS A 73 -7.32 -7.26 -11.45
N ARG A 74 -6.50 -7.20 -12.50
CA ARG A 74 -6.67 -8.00 -13.73
C ARG A 74 -5.87 -9.31 -13.70
N THR A 75 -4.85 -9.39 -12.85
CA THR A 75 -3.88 -10.50 -12.85
C THR A 75 -3.87 -11.32 -11.57
N ALA A 76 -4.46 -10.82 -10.48
CA ALA A 76 -4.48 -11.47 -9.18
C ALA A 76 -5.82 -11.23 -8.45
N SER A 77 -6.13 -12.12 -7.50
CA SER A 77 -7.22 -11.88 -6.55
C SER A 77 -6.77 -10.86 -5.50
N VAL A 78 -7.47 -9.74 -5.41
CA VAL A 78 -7.27 -8.72 -4.38
C VAL A 78 -8.60 -8.13 -3.96
N GLN A 79 -8.74 -7.88 -2.67
CA GLN A 79 -9.87 -7.13 -2.12
C GLN A 79 -9.52 -5.66 -2.00
N ILE A 80 -10.46 -4.80 -2.35
CA ILE A 80 -10.30 -3.35 -2.24
C ILE A 80 -11.24 -2.86 -1.15
N LEU A 81 -10.66 -2.29 -0.09
CA LEU A 81 -11.39 -1.75 1.04
C LEU A 81 -11.35 -0.21 0.99
N ASP A 82 -12.45 0.39 0.55
CA ASP A 82 -12.62 1.84 0.48
C ASP A 82 -13.13 2.38 1.83
N ILE A 83 -12.33 3.22 2.49
CA ILE A 83 -12.68 3.87 3.77
C ILE A 83 -13.29 5.26 3.59
N LEU A 84 -13.80 5.54 2.39
CA LEU A 84 -14.35 6.81 1.96
C LEU A 84 -15.60 7.18 2.78
N SER A 85 -15.85 8.48 2.95
CA SER A 85 -17.12 8.95 3.51
C SER A 85 -18.29 8.60 2.58
N LYS A 86 -19.50 8.44 3.13
CA LYS A 86 -20.72 8.22 2.31
C LYS A 86 -20.89 9.26 1.20
N LYS A 87 -20.56 10.53 1.48
CA LYS A 87 -20.59 11.63 0.48
C LYS A 87 -19.55 11.44 -0.63
N ALA A 88 -18.40 10.87 -0.33
CA ALA A 88 -17.35 10.61 -1.32
C ALA A 88 -17.69 9.38 -2.18
N VAL A 89 -18.23 8.32 -1.57
CA VAL A 89 -18.73 7.13 -2.28
C VAL A 89 -19.79 7.50 -3.32
N ALA A 90 -20.68 8.44 -3.00
CA ALA A 90 -21.70 8.94 -3.93
C ALA A 90 -21.13 9.66 -5.17
N LYS A 91 -19.82 9.91 -5.23
CA LYS A 91 -19.12 10.47 -6.41
C LYS A 91 -18.42 9.39 -7.24
N GLY A 92 -18.58 8.12 -6.88
CA GLY A 92 -17.91 6.98 -7.47
C GLY A 92 -16.87 6.36 -6.54
N VAL A 93 -16.62 5.08 -6.76
CA VAL A 93 -15.63 4.25 -6.07
C VAL A 93 -14.76 3.50 -7.08
N ILE A 94 -13.67 2.90 -6.60
CA ILE A 94 -12.89 2.00 -7.45
C ILE A 94 -13.75 0.76 -7.78
N PRO A 95 -13.85 0.32 -9.05
CA PRO A 95 -14.65 -0.84 -9.41
C PRO A 95 -14.24 -2.09 -8.62
N GLY A 96 -15.21 -2.77 -7.99
CA GLY A 96 -14.93 -3.94 -7.15
C GLY A 96 -14.59 -3.61 -5.69
N ALA A 97 -14.59 -2.33 -5.28
CA ALA A 97 -14.30 -1.95 -3.91
C ALA A 97 -15.48 -2.16 -2.97
N MET A 98 -15.22 -2.80 -1.83
CA MET A 98 -16.11 -2.82 -0.68
C MET A 98 -16.01 -1.48 0.04
N SER A 99 -17.14 -0.91 0.46
CA SER A 99 -17.14 0.36 1.18
C SER A 99 -17.41 0.16 2.66
N VAL A 100 -16.43 0.51 3.50
CA VAL A 100 -16.58 0.56 4.95
C VAL A 100 -16.06 1.92 5.43
N PRO A 101 -16.91 2.94 5.56
CA PRO A 101 -16.48 4.30 5.89
C PRO A 101 -15.62 4.35 7.16
N TYR A 102 -14.58 5.19 7.17
CA TYR A 102 -13.69 5.35 8.34
C TYR A 102 -14.43 5.59 9.66
N SER A 103 -15.64 6.19 9.63
CA SER A 103 -16.46 6.40 10.82
C SER A 103 -16.88 5.10 11.52
N GLU A 104 -17.03 4.00 10.79
CA GLU A 104 -17.38 2.68 11.35
C GLU A 104 -16.21 2.08 12.13
N TRP A 105 -14.98 2.45 11.78
CA TRP A 105 -13.75 1.95 12.41
C TRP A 105 -13.33 2.74 13.65
N ARG A 106 -14.25 3.49 14.25
CA ARG A 106 -13.97 4.35 15.40
C ARG A 106 -14.86 4.04 16.58
N GLY A 107 -14.37 4.38 17.76
CA GLY A 107 -15.15 4.39 18.98
C GLY A 107 -16.39 5.29 18.87
N ARG A 108 -17.27 5.17 19.87
CA ARG A 108 -18.53 5.92 19.93
C ARG A 108 -18.29 7.42 19.80
N LYS A 109 -19.29 8.15 19.29
CA LYS A 109 -19.22 9.62 19.09
C LYS A 109 -18.71 10.40 20.30
N ALA A 110 -19.05 9.96 21.52
CA ALA A 110 -18.62 10.58 22.77
C ALA A 110 -17.11 10.42 23.08
N ASN A 111 -16.51 9.30 22.65
CA ASN A 111 -15.07 9.07 22.74
C ASN A 111 -14.60 8.32 21.48
N PRO A 112 -14.33 9.05 20.39
CA PRO A 112 -14.12 8.41 19.10
C PRO A 112 -12.63 8.15 18.81
N GLY A 113 -11.78 8.27 19.84
CA GLY A 113 -10.34 8.00 19.77
C GLY A 113 -9.99 6.51 19.76
N PRO A 114 -10.54 5.69 20.68
CA PRO A 114 -10.30 4.24 20.68
C PRO A 114 -10.87 3.56 19.42
N PRO A 115 -10.28 2.44 18.96
CA PRO A 115 -10.93 1.59 17.97
C PRO A 115 -12.20 0.94 18.56
N PRO A 116 -13.13 0.45 17.72
CA PRO A 116 -14.24 -0.38 18.19
C PRO A 116 -13.71 -1.61 18.95
N PRO A 117 -14.48 -2.15 19.91
CA PRO A 117 -14.07 -3.35 20.63
C PRO A 117 -13.95 -4.55 19.68
N PRO A 118 -13.18 -5.59 20.05
CA PRO A 118 -12.94 -6.78 19.24
C PRO A 118 -14.17 -7.35 18.52
N ASN A 119 -15.26 -7.59 19.25
CA ASN A 119 -16.49 -8.14 18.69
C ASN A 119 -17.11 -7.25 17.61
N VAL A 120 -17.16 -5.93 17.83
CA VAL A 120 -17.68 -4.99 16.83
C VAL A 120 -16.79 -4.92 15.59
N ARG A 121 -15.47 -5.05 15.76
CA ARG A 121 -14.56 -5.14 14.60
C ARG A 121 -14.79 -6.42 13.81
N SER A 122 -14.99 -7.55 14.47
CA SER A 122 -15.37 -8.80 13.82
C SER A 122 -16.68 -8.65 13.04
N ASP A 123 -17.68 -7.98 13.62
CA ASP A 123 -18.94 -7.70 12.92
C ASP A 123 -18.73 -6.83 11.69
N ILE A 124 -17.92 -5.76 11.78
CA ILE A 124 -17.59 -4.89 10.64
C ILE A 124 -16.94 -5.69 9.50
N ILE A 125 -15.94 -6.52 9.83
CA ILE A 125 -15.20 -7.34 8.85
C ILE A 125 -16.13 -8.40 8.24
N GLY A 126 -16.92 -9.07 9.08
CA GLY A 126 -17.89 -10.07 8.69
C GLY A 126 -18.98 -9.54 7.78
N GLN A 127 -19.59 -8.40 8.14
CA GLN A 127 -20.64 -7.74 7.36
C GLN A 127 -20.13 -7.20 6.03
N ALA A 128 -18.88 -6.70 5.99
CA ALA A 128 -18.25 -6.25 4.76
C ALA A 128 -17.92 -7.42 3.81
N GLY A 129 -17.90 -8.67 4.31
CA GLY A 129 -17.42 -9.82 3.57
C GLY A 129 -15.89 -9.80 3.37
N LEU A 130 -15.15 -9.03 4.16
CA LEU A 130 -13.70 -8.85 4.03
C LEU A 130 -12.96 -10.10 4.56
N ARG A 131 -12.25 -10.81 3.68
CA ARG A 131 -11.46 -12.01 4.00
C ARG A 131 -10.02 -11.64 4.38
N LEU A 132 -9.61 -11.87 5.62
CA LEU A 132 -8.28 -11.42 6.11
C LEU A 132 -7.11 -12.30 5.66
N ASP A 133 -7.40 -13.52 5.23
CA ASP A 133 -6.46 -14.47 4.62
C ASP A 133 -6.19 -14.17 3.14
N GLU A 134 -7.01 -13.33 2.53
CA GLU A 134 -6.83 -12.82 1.17
C GLU A 134 -6.13 -11.44 1.17
N PRO A 135 -5.46 -11.05 0.07
CA PRO A 135 -4.80 -9.76 0.02
C PRO A 135 -5.78 -8.58 0.00
N VAL A 136 -5.47 -7.53 0.76
CA VAL A 136 -6.34 -6.35 0.90
C VAL A 136 -5.56 -5.07 0.61
N ILE A 137 -6.15 -4.23 -0.25
CA ILE A 137 -5.68 -2.87 -0.53
C ILE A 137 -6.65 -1.87 0.08
N ILE A 138 -6.16 -1.06 1.01
CA ILE A 138 -6.94 -0.02 1.70
C ILE A 138 -6.87 1.28 0.89
N VAL A 139 -8.02 1.89 0.66
CA VAL A 139 -8.13 3.10 -0.15
C VAL A 139 -8.72 4.23 0.68
N HIS A 140 -8.00 5.34 0.76
CA HIS A 140 -8.46 6.58 1.36
C HIS A 140 -8.84 7.62 0.30
N SER A 141 -9.61 8.64 0.69
CA SER A 141 -10.04 9.67 -0.27
C SER A 141 -8.92 10.62 -0.74
N ARG A 142 -7.89 10.84 0.09
CA ARG A 142 -6.83 11.87 -0.10
C ARG A 142 -7.41 13.30 -0.30
N SER A 143 -8.54 13.60 0.33
CA SER A 143 -9.08 14.97 0.40
C SER A 143 -8.20 15.91 1.23
N ASN A 144 -7.44 15.36 2.18
CA ASN A 144 -6.48 16.07 3.01
C ASN A 144 -5.36 15.10 3.46
N MET A 145 -4.27 15.65 4.00
CA MET A 145 -3.10 14.85 4.44
C MET A 145 -3.41 13.87 5.58
N MET A 146 -4.46 14.11 6.37
CA MET A 146 -4.86 13.22 7.47
C MET A 146 -5.53 11.94 6.98
N ASP A 147 -6.02 11.90 5.74
CA ASP A 147 -6.70 10.73 5.20
C ASP A 147 -5.76 9.51 5.05
N SER A 148 -4.48 9.74 4.77
CA SER A 148 -3.48 8.67 4.76
C SER A 148 -3.21 8.13 6.17
N GLY A 149 -3.26 8.99 7.19
CA GLY A 149 -3.22 8.55 8.59
C GLY A 149 -4.42 7.70 8.98
N ARG A 150 -5.61 7.99 8.43
CA ARG A 150 -6.80 7.15 8.64
C ARG A 150 -6.62 5.76 8.05
N ALA A 151 -6.08 5.66 6.83
CA ALA A 151 -5.74 4.37 6.22
C ALA A 151 -4.68 3.60 7.03
N ALA A 152 -3.67 4.29 7.58
CA ALA A 152 -2.67 3.66 8.44
C ALA A 152 -3.29 3.06 9.72
N VAL A 153 -4.26 3.73 10.34
CA VAL A 153 -4.99 3.17 11.48
C VAL A 153 -5.77 1.91 11.09
N ILE A 154 -6.40 1.88 9.90
CA ILE A 154 -7.09 0.68 9.41
C ILE A 154 -6.10 -0.43 9.09
N TYR A 155 -4.97 -0.11 8.49
CA TYR A 155 -3.88 -1.06 8.24
C TYR A 155 -3.45 -1.74 9.54
N CYS A 156 -3.14 -0.99 10.59
CA CYS A 156 -2.78 -1.55 11.89
C CYS A 156 -3.93 -2.38 12.49
N SER A 157 -5.18 -1.92 12.37
CA SER A 157 -6.34 -2.67 12.85
C SER A 157 -6.47 -4.01 12.16
N LEU A 158 -6.34 -4.07 10.83
CA LEU A 158 -6.42 -5.33 10.07
C LEU A 158 -5.21 -6.23 10.35
N LYS A 159 -4.01 -5.64 10.51
CA LYS A 159 -2.81 -6.38 10.88
C LYS A 159 -2.96 -7.06 12.24
N SER A 160 -3.42 -6.34 13.25
CA SER A 160 -3.80 -6.89 14.56
C SER A 160 -4.97 -7.88 14.49
N SER A 161 -5.75 -7.88 13.41
CA SER A 161 -6.84 -8.84 13.18
C SER A 161 -6.37 -10.11 12.44
N GLY A 162 -5.09 -10.23 12.13
CA GLY A 162 -4.51 -11.40 11.46
C GLY A 162 -4.35 -11.26 9.94
N ALA A 163 -4.62 -10.10 9.35
CA ALA A 163 -4.34 -9.91 7.92
C ALA A 163 -2.83 -9.77 7.67
N GLU A 164 -2.31 -10.58 6.74
CA GLU A 164 -0.88 -10.61 6.44
C GLU A 164 -0.50 -9.75 5.24
N LYS A 165 -1.29 -9.84 4.16
CA LYS A 165 -1.05 -9.18 2.87
C LYS A 165 -1.88 -7.90 2.78
N LEU A 166 -1.31 -6.83 3.29
CA LEU A 166 -1.95 -5.52 3.37
C LEU A 166 -1.13 -4.48 2.62
N ALA A 167 -1.80 -3.59 1.88
CA ALA A 167 -1.20 -2.37 1.37
C ALA A 167 -2.18 -1.21 1.40
N ILE A 168 -1.66 0.02 1.33
CA ILE A 168 -2.45 1.25 1.17
C ILE A 168 -2.22 1.77 -0.24
N LEU A 169 -3.30 2.14 -0.94
CA LEU A 169 -3.19 2.73 -2.28
C LEU A 169 -2.48 4.09 -2.19
N ASN A 170 -1.33 4.21 -2.86
CA ASN A 170 -0.55 5.45 -2.92
C ASN A 170 -1.36 6.54 -3.62
N GLY A 171 -1.46 7.71 -2.98
CA GLY A 171 -2.32 8.81 -3.45
C GLY A 171 -3.85 8.57 -3.32
N GLY A 172 -4.27 7.37 -2.92
CA GLY A 172 -5.67 7.01 -2.67
C GLY A 172 -6.60 7.14 -3.89
N HIS A 173 -7.90 7.26 -3.62
CA HIS A 173 -8.93 7.38 -4.66
C HIS A 173 -8.72 8.60 -5.58
N LYS A 174 -8.15 9.69 -5.06
CA LYS A 174 -7.82 10.85 -5.89
C LYS A 174 -6.82 10.49 -7.00
N ALA A 175 -5.73 9.78 -6.67
CA ALA A 175 -4.75 9.36 -7.68
C ALA A 175 -5.34 8.38 -8.71
N TRP A 176 -6.30 7.54 -8.30
CA TRP A 176 -7.06 6.69 -9.21
C TRP A 176 -7.83 7.50 -10.26
N VAL A 177 -8.57 8.52 -9.82
CA VAL A 177 -9.33 9.41 -10.71
C VAL A 177 -8.41 10.27 -11.58
N ASP A 178 -7.35 10.83 -10.99
CA ASP A 178 -6.38 11.67 -11.72
C ASP A 178 -5.63 10.87 -12.81
N ALA A 179 -5.48 9.54 -12.63
CA ALA A 179 -4.93 8.63 -13.64
C ALA A 179 -5.92 8.30 -14.78
N GLY A 180 -7.16 8.82 -14.73
CA GLY A 180 -8.18 8.56 -15.75
C GLY A 180 -8.75 7.14 -15.73
N LEU A 181 -8.60 6.42 -14.61
CA LEU A 181 -9.09 5.04 -14.48
C LEU A 181 -10.60 4.99 -14.23
N PRO A 182 -11.29 3.89 -14.61
CA PRO A 182 -12.74 3.78 -14.47
C PRO A 182 -13.22 3.86 -13.02
N VAL A 183 -14.38 4.47 -12.79
CA VAL A 183 -15.07 4.49 -11.49
C VAL A 183 -16.41 3.76 -11.60
N ALA A 184 -16.83 3.13 -10.51
CA ALA A 184 -18.15 2.51 -10.39
C ALA A 184 -19.09 3.40 -9.56
N ASP A 185 -20.38 3.41 -9.89
CA ASP A 185 -21.38 4.23 -9.20
C ASP A 185 -21.73 3.69 -7.80
N THR A 186 -21.58 2.38 -7.60
CA THR A 186 -21.89 1.70 -6.34
C THR A 186 -20.72 0.81 -5.89
N PRO A 187 -20.50 0.67 -4.58
CA PRO A 187 -19.58 -0.33 -4.03
C PRO A 187 -19.96 -1.75 -4.44
N ALA A 188 -18.97 -2.63 -4.45
CA ALA A 188 -19.20 -4.06 -4.59
C ALA A 188 -19.78 -4.63 -3.27
N GLU A 189 -20.79 -5.48 -3.41
CA GLU A 189 -21.32 -6.27 -2.31
C GLU A 189 -20.57 -7.61 -2.25
N GLN A 190 -20.19 -8.02 -1.04
CA GLN A 190 -19.59 -9.32 -0.77
C GLN A 190 -20.48 -10.10 0.18
N GLN A 191 -20.41 -11.42 0.11
CA GLN A 191 -21.22 -12.27 0.99
C GLN A 191 -20.74 -12.12 2.45
N PRO A 192 -21.62 -11.67 3.36
CA PRO A 192 -21.29 -11.57 4.76
C PRO A 192 -20.94 -12.93 5.35
N TYR A 193 -20.14 -12.93 6.40
CA TYR A 193 -19.80 -14.14 7.15
C TYR A 193 -19.60 -13.82 8.63
N LEU A 194 -19.63 -14.86 9.46
CA LEU A 194 -19.27 -14.71 10.86
C LEU A 194 -17.74 -14.71 10.97
N ALA A 195 -17.14 -13.53 11.11
CA ALA A 195 -15.71 -13.41 11.28
C ALA A 195 -15.28 -13.85 12.68
N ASN A 196 -14.49 -14.92 12.77
CA ASN A 196 -13.89 -15.36 14.03
C ASN A 196 -12.42 -14.90 14.06
N ILE A 197 -12.18 -13.74 14.68
CA ILE A 197 -10.89 -13.06 14.66
C ILE A 197 -10.31 -13.03 16.08
N THR A 198 -9.06 -13.47 16.20
CA THR A 198 -8.24 -13.26 17.39
C THR A 198 -7.42 -12.00 17.18
N PHE A 199 -7.55 -11.04 18.08
CA PHE A 199 -6.79 -9.80 17.99
C PHE A 199 -5.44 -9.94 18.68
N SER A 200 -4.37 -9.53 17.98
CA SER A 200 -3.02 -9.44 18.50
C SER A 200 -2.71 -8.02 18.99
N ASP A 201 -2.20 -7.93 20.21
CA ASP A 201 -1.68 -6.69 20.80
C ASP A 201 -0.21 -6.41 20.41
N GLU A 202 0.42 -7.27 19.60
CA GLU A 202 1.81 -7.07 19.11
C GLU A 202 2.05 -5.69 18.48
N TRP A 203 1.03 -5.15 17.79
CA TRP A 203 1.11 -3.88 17.07
C TRP A 203 0.45 -2.72 17.82
N ARG A 204 0.11 -2.90 19.11
CA ARG A 204 -0.65 -1.94 19.92
C ARG A 204 -0.17 -1.93 21.37
N ALA A 205 0.27 -0.78 21.83
CA ALA A 205 0.42 -0.51 23.27
C ALA A 205 -0.94 -0.18 23.90
N ASP A 206 -1.21 -0.73 25.08
CA ASP A 206 -2.38 -0.39 25.88
C ASP A 206 -2.12 0.75 26.89
N GLU A 207 -3.09 1.03 27.76
CA GLU A 207 -2.98 2.09 28.76
C GLU A 207 -1.91 1.80 29.83
N LEU A 208 -1.73 0.52 30.20
CA LEU A 208 -0.73 0.08 31.17
C LEU A 208 0.68 0.16 30.59
N ASP A 209 0.85 -0.23 29.33
CA ASP A 209 2.11 -0.08 28.61
C ASP A 209 2.54 1.39 28.59
N VAL A 210 1.63 2.27 28.14
CA VAL A 210 1.90 3.72 28.06
C VAL A 210 2.20 4.31 29.45
N TYR A 211 1.46 3.89 30.49
CA TYR A 211 1.72 4.31 31.86
C TYR A 211 3.09 3.85 32.37
N GLY A 212 3.44 2.58 32.13
CA GLY A 212 4.71 2.01 32.53
C GLY A 212 5.90 2.72 31.87
N ILE A 213 5.79 3.04 30.58
CA ILE A 213 6.80 3.85 29.88
C ILE A 213 6.87 5.27 30.45
N ALA A 214 5.72 5.93 30.60
CA ALA A 214 5.65 7.31 31.09
C ALA A 214 6.19 7.50 32.53
N THR A 215 6.15 6.44 33.35
CA THR A 215 6.65 6.43 34.72
C THR A 215 8.04 5.81 34.88
N GLY A 216 8.68 5.39 33.79
CA GLY A 216 10.01 4.78 33.79
C GLY A 216 10.04 3.36 34.35
N GLN A 217 8.89 2.69 34.46
CA GLN A 217 8.79 1.27 34.83
C GLN A 217 9.16 0.35 33.67
N ILE A 218 8.96 0.81 32.43
CA ILE A 218 9.28 0.07 31.21
C ILE A 218 10.20 0.97 30.36
N GLU A 219 11.34 0.43 29.94
CA GLU A 219 12.34 1.17 29.16
C GLU A 219 11.98 1.17 27.65
N TYR A 220 11.22 2.18 27.23
CA TYR A 220 10.95 2.49 25.82
C TYR A 220 10.85 4.01 25.62
N HIS A 221 10.89 4.44 24.35
CA HIS A 221 10.66 5.83 23.98
C HIS A 221 9.17 6.09 23.75
N LEU A 222 8.65 7.15 24.37
CA LEU A 222 7.26 7.58 24.18
C LEU A 222 7.23 8.83 23.29
N LEU A 223 6.78 8.67 22.04
CA LEU A 223 6.71 9.77 21.08
C LEU A 223 5.29 10.35 20.97
N ASP A 224 5.17 11.66 21.12
CA ASP A 224 3.92 12.39 20.93
C ASP A 224 3.88 13.04 19.54
N ALA A 225 3.08 12.45 18.65
CA ALA A 225 2.90 12.88 17.26
C ALA A 225 2.09 14.18 17.09
N ARG A 226 1.53 14.75 18.17
CA ARG A 226 0.66 15.93 18.11
C ARG A 226 1.46 17.19 17.82
N ARG A 227 0.75 18.23 17.36
CA ARG A 227 1.33 19.58 17.23
C ARG A 227 1.77 20.08 18.60
N TYR A 228 2.80 20.92 18.60
CA TYR A 228 3.37 21.51 19.82
C TYR A 228 2.33 22.15 20.76
N SER A 229 1.31 22.84 20.22
CA SER A 229 0.24 23.47 21.04
C SER A 229 -0.68 22.50 21.80
N PHE A 230 -0.58 21.20 21.50
CA PHE A 230 -1.27 20.12 22.21
C PHE A 230 -0.31 19.29 23.07
N PHE A 231 1.00 19.40 22.85
CA PHE A 231 2.02 18.72 23.62
C PHE A 231 2.19 19.43 24.97
N ARG A 232 2.06 18.68 26.08
CA ARG A 232 2.19 19.18 27.45
C ARG A 232 1.26 20.32 27.83
N ARG A 233 -0.02 20.23 27.46
CA ARG A 233 -1.02 21.16 27.99
C ARG A 233 -1.12 21.00 29.52
N LEU A 234 -0.79 22.07 30.22
CA LEU A 234 -0.97 22.19 31.66
C LEU A 234 -2.23 23.03 31.92
N ASN A 235 -2.88 22.82 33.07
CA ASN A 235 -3.89 23.76 33.55
C ASN A 235 -3.24 25.04 34.09
N ASP A 236 -4.06 26.01 34.48
CA ASP A 236 -3.59 27.30 35.01
C ASP A 236 -2.75 27.16 36.29
N ALA A 237 -2.87 26.04 37.01
CA ALA A 237 -2.07 25.70 38.19
C ALA A 237 -0.76 24.96 37.85
N GLY A 238 -0.41 24.81 36.56
CA GLY A 238 0.78 24.10 36.11
C GLY A 238 0.69 22.57 36.20
N ALA A 239 -0.47 22.01 36.53
CA ALA A 239 -0.66 20.56 36.59
C ALA A 239 -0.96 19.99 35.20
N ALA A 240 -0.45 18.78 34.94
CA ALA A 240 -0.73 18.05 33.71
C ALA A 240 -2.24 17.85 33.53
N LEU A 241 -2.77 18.22 32.36
CA LEU A 241 -4.11 17.81 31.97
C LEU A 241 -4.11 16.30 31.66
N ALA A 242 -5.30 15.67 31.69
CA ALA A 242 -5.47 14.27 31.29
C ALA A 242 -4.97 13.96 29.87
N THR A 243 -4.74 14.98 29.04
CA THR A 243 -4.17 14.86 27.70
C THR A 243 -2.65 14.94 27.64
N THR A 244 -1.95 15.16 28.76
CA THR A 244 -0.49 15.30 28.82
C THR A 244 0.15 13.97 29.20
N LEU A 245 0.98 13.45 28.29
CA LEU A 245 1.78 12.25 28.50
C LEU A 245 3.12 12.67 29.12
N LEU A 246 3.30 12.39 30.41
CA LEU A 246 4.56 12.62 31.11
C LEU A 246 5.64 11.70 30.51
N GLY A 247 6.89 12.16 30.49
CA GLY A 247 8.01 11.41 29.89
C GLY A 247 8.03 11.39 28.35
N ALA A 248 6.97 11.83 27.67
CA ALA A 248 6.93 11.82 26.21
C ALA A 248 7.81 12.91 25.57
N THR A 249 8.46 12.55 24.46
CA THR A 249 9.15 13.46 23.53
C THR A 249 8.19 13.90 22.43
N ASN A 250 8.09 15.20 22.14
CA ASN A 250 7.24 15.66 21.03
C ASN A 250 7.92 15.45 19.69
N ALA A 251 7.35 14.57 18.87
CA ALA A 251 7.77 14.32 17.49
C ALA A 251 6.59 14.64 16.56
N PRO A 252 6.24 15.93 16.37
CA PRO A 252 5.04 16.34 15.64
C PRO A 252 5.06 15.79 14.22
N VAL A 253 3.98 15.14 13.78
CA VAL A 253 3.94 14.45 12.48
C VAL A 253 3.82 15.41 11.29
N GLN A 254 3.41 16.66 11.50
CA GLN A 254 3.10 17.59 10.40
C GLN A 254 4.31 17.94 9.51
N PRO A 255 5.51 18.24 10.04
CA PRO A 255 6.70 18.43 9.22
C PRO A 255 7.06 17.20 8.38
N LEU A 256 6.92 15.99 8.95
CA LEU A 256 7.13 14.75 8.20
C LEU A 256 6.13 14.64 7.04
N LEU A 257 4.84 14.82 7.30
CA LEU A 257 3.83 14.77 6.25
C LEU A 257 4.05 15.84 5.17
N ALA A 258 4.56 17.02 5.52
CA ALA A 258 4.87 18.09 4.55
C ALA A 258 6.06 17.75 3.65
N THR A 259 7.02 16.97 4.15
CA THR A 259 8.15 16.46 3.35
C THR A 259 7.75 15.29 2.45
N LEU A 260 6.71 14.54 2.83
CA LEU A 260 6.20 13.45 2.01
C LEU A 260 5.33 14.04 0.89
N SER A 261 5.70 13.74 -0.36
CA SER A 261 4.94 14.12 -1.55
C SER A 261 3.54 13.48 -1.58
N VAL A 262 2.70 13.94 -2.53
CA VAL A 262 1.37 13.35 -2.76
C VAL A 262 1.50 11.87 -3.10
N ASP A 263 2.49 11.54 -3.92
CA ASP A 263 2.93 10.17 -4.20
C ASP A 263 4.12 9.84 -3.31
N ILE A 264 3.92 8.93 -2.36
CA ILE A 264 4.99 8.55 -1.44
C ILE A 264 5.94 7.60 -2.17
N ASN A 265 7.18 8.04 -2.41
CA ASN A 265 8.26 7.13 -2.73
C ASN A 265 8.66 6.39 -1.44
N VAL A 266 8.57 5.06 -1.42
CA VAL A 266 8.76 4.27 -0.19
C VAL A 266 10.17 4.43 0.39
N GLU A 267 11.21 4.36 -0.43
CA GLU A 267 12.59 4.48 0.03
C GLU A 267 12.88 5.89 0.59
N ALA A 268 12.47 6.93 -0.13
CA ALA A 268 12.60 8.31 0.32
C ALA A 268 11.73 8.58 1.56
N GLY A 269 10.57 7.93 1.64
CA GLY A 269 9.64 8.01 2.76
C GLY A 269 10.25 7.43 4.03
N VAL A 270 10.79 6.21 3.97
CA VAL A 270 11.49 5.56 5.08
C VAL A 270 12.68 6.42 5.54
N LYS A 271 13.49 6.92 4.62
CA LYS A 271 14.59 7.85 4.95
C LYS A 271 14.07 9.12 5.65
N SER A 272 12.97 9.69 5.17
CA SER A 272 12.36 10.89 5.78
C SER A 272 11.82 10.61 7.19
N VAL A 273 11.24 9.43 7.41
CA VAL A 273 10.78 8.97 8.73
C VAL A 273 11.96 8.83 9.68
N ILE A 274 13.01 8.10 9.29
CA ILE A 274 14.21 7.92 10.13
C ILE A 274 14.86 9.26 10.46
N VAL A 275 15.04 10.14 9.45
CA VAL A 275 15.61 11.48 9.65
C VAL A 275 14.72 12.33 10.57
N HIS A 276 13.40 12.23 10.43
CA HIS A 276 12.48 12.97 11.29
C HIS A 276 12.57 12.50 12.74
N LEU A 277 12.51 11.19 12.96
CA LEU A 277 12.52 10.59 14.29
C LEU A 277 13.88 10.79 14.98
N GLY A 278 14.98 10.67 14.25
CA GLY A 278 16.34 10.91 14.77
C GLY A 278 16.61 12.35 15.24
N ARG A 279 15.74 13.32 14.90
CA ARG A 279 15.82 14.69 15.48
C ARG A 279 15.30 14.75 16.90
N TYR A 280 14.47 13.79 17.28
CA TYR A 280 13.80 13.73 18.59
C TYR A 280 14.40 12.65 19.48
N GLU A 281 14.91 11.57 18.88
CA GLU A 281 15.60 10.48 19.58
C GLU A 281 16.91 10.14 18.84
N PRO A 282 18.04 10.80 19.18
CA PRO A 282 19.32 10.60 18.48
C PRO A 282 19.90 9.18 18.63
N ASP A 283 19.46 8.46 19.66
CA ASP A 283 19.95 7.13 20.02
C ASP A 283 19.22 5.99 19.30
N TRP A 284 18.20 6.29 18.47
CA TRP A 284 17.42 5.32 17.67
C TRP A 284 18.17 4.69 16.46
N LYS A 285 19.49 4.59 16.52
CA LYS A 285 20.30 4.04 15.42
C LYS A 285 20.11 2.55 15.19
#